data_AF-A0A365XXY4-F1
#
_entry.id   AF-A0A365XXY4-F1
#
_cell.length_a   1.000
_cell.length_b   1.000
_cell.length_c   1.000
_cell.angle_alpha   90.00
_cell.angle_beta   90.00
_cell.angle_gamma   90.00
#
_symmetry.space_group_name_H-M   'P 1'
#
loop_
_entity.id
_entity.type
_entity.pdbx_description
1 polymer ?
#
loop_
_entity_poly.entity_id
_entity_poly.type
_entity_poly.pdbx_seq_one_letter_code
_entity_poly.pdbx_strand_id
1 'polypeptide(L)'
;MFIAISAVRAQDPGPTKKEIRKERHAEKKSLRALNGKDVSYQSKQRFAENFGNATDVKWERTAYFDQAAFINKDGKPMTAYYDDQSNLVGTTSPASFTDLPAAAQRNIERHFKNYKDATVVFFDDNEFNQTNMIIYGEEFEDEDNYFVELRDDNGKPIVLRVTLEGEVTYFADIK
;
A
#
# COMPACT_ATOMS: atom_id res chain seq x y z
N MET A 1 -24.12 20.94 57.09
CA MET A 1 -24.33 21.37 55.68
C MET A 1 -23.32 20.60 54.84
N PHE A 2 -23.78 19.63 54.06
CA PHE A 2 -22.92 18.65 53.38
C PHE A 2 -22.29 19.23 52.11
N ILE A 3 -20.98 19.05 51.94
CA ILE A 3 -20.25 19.31 50.70
C ILE A 3 -20.34 18.04 49.84
N ALA A 4 -20.95 18.15 48.66
CA ALA A 4 -20.94 17.08 47.67
C ALA A 4 -19.74 17.26 46.73
N ILE A 5 -18.87 16.25 46.67
CA ILE A 5 -17.81 16.14 45.66
C ILE A 5 -18.34 15.24 44.55
N SER A 6 -18.67 15.82 43.40
CA SER A 6 -19.03 15.05 42.20
C SER A 6 -17.76 14.46 41.57
N ALA A 7 -17.65 13.14 41.58
CA ALA A 7 -16.61 12.42 40.84
C ALA A 7 -16.98 12.36 39.36
N VAL A 8 -16.17 13.00 38.51
CA VAL A 8 -16.21 12.83 37.05
C VAL A 8 -15.67 11.43 36.74
N ARG A 9 -16.51 10.55 36.18
CA ARG A 9 -16.07 9.28 35.59
C ARG A 9 -15.33 9.59 34.29
N ALA A 10 -14.04 9.28 34.24
CA ALA A 10 -13.29 9.20 32.99
C ALA A 10 -13.92 8.12 32.11
N GLN A 11 -14.28 8.47 30.88
CA GLN A 11 -14.65 7.50 29.85
C GLN A 11 -13.39 6.75 29.43
N ASP A 12 -13.48 5.42 29.39
CA ASP A 12 -12.42 4.56 28.88
C ASP A 12 -12.09 4.96 27.43
N PRO A 13 -10.84 5.33 27.10
CA PRO A 13 -10.47 5.56 25.72
C PRO A 13 -10.60 4.22 24.99
N GLY A 14 -11.43 4.19 23.94
CA GLY A 14 -11.56 3.02 23.08
C GLY A 14 -10.21 2.55 22.51
N PRO A 15 -10.16 1.35 21.94
CA PRO A 15 -8.92 0.71 21.51
C PRO A 15 -8.12 1.62 20.56
N THR A 16 -6.80 1.67 20.75
CA THR A 16 -5.91 2.49 19.94
C THR A 16 -5.82 1.95 18.52
N LYS A 17 -5.48 2.78 17.53
CA LYS A 17 -5.24 2.33 16.13
C LYS A 17 -4.30 1.12 16.04
N LYS A 18 -3.30 1.06 16.93
CA LYS A 18 -2.33 -0.03 17.01
C LYS A 18 -2.95 -1.33 17.52
N GLU A 19 -3.85 -1.27 18.49
CA GLU A 19 -4.58 -2.43 19.02
C GLU A 19 -5.62 -2.93 18.00
N ILE A 20 -6.35 -2.02 17.34
CA ILE A 20 -7.28 -2.38 16.26
C ILE A 20 -6.52 -3.01 15.07
N ARG A 21 -5.31 -2.54 14.74
CA ARG A 21 -4.45 -3.18 13.73
C ARG A 21 -4.00 -4.59 14.18
N LYS A 22 -3.60 -4.75 15.45
CA LYS A 22 -3.13 -6.05 15.98
C LYS A 22 -4.24 -7.11 16.05
N GLU A 23 -5.45 -6.73 16.45
CA GLU A 23 -6.59 -7.67 16.48
C GLU A 23 -7.02 -8.07 15.06
N ARG A 24 -7.03 -7.13 14.11
CA ARG A 24 -7.33 -7.42 12.69
C ARG A 24 -6.24 -8.25 12.01
N HIS A 25 -4.99 -8.12 12.44
CA HIS A 25 -3.87 -8.96 11.98
C HIS A 25 -4.12 -10.46 12.25
N ALA A 26 -4.89 -10.79 13.30
CA ALA A 26 -5.25 -12.18 13.61
C ALA A 26 -6.33 -12.78 12.70
N GLU A 27 -7.06 -11.97 11.94
CA GLU A 27 -8.18 -12.39 11.06
C GLU A 27 -7.83 -12.31 9.55
N LYS A 28 -6.54 -12.25 9.22
CA LYS A 28 -6.06 -12.05 7.84
C LYS A 28 -6.52 -13.12 6.86
N LYS A 29 -6.82 -12.68 5.64
CA LYS A 29 -7.21 -13.56 4.53
C LYS A 29 -6.02 -13.75 3.60
N SER A 30 -5.65 -15.01 3.37
CA SER A 30 -4.71 -15.39 2.31
C SER A 30 -5.19 -14.89 0.96
N LEU A 31 -4.26 -14.49 0.09
CA LEU A 31 -4.55 -14.15 -1.31
C LEU A 31 -5.40 -15.22 -2.00
N ARG A 32 -6.46 -14.79 -2.67
CA ARG A 32 -7.36 -15.65 -3.46
C ARG A 32 -7.30 -15.26 -4.92
N ALA A 33 -7.19 -16.25 -5.79
CA ALA A 33 -7.21 -16.02 -7.22
C ALA A 33 -8.61 -15.58 -7.68
N LEU A 34 -8.66 -14.61 -8.60
CA LEU A 34 -9.89 -14.20 -9.24
C LEU A 34 -10.33 -15.25 -10.26
N ASN A 35 -11.64 -15.43 -10.38
CA ASN A 35 -12.23 -16.32 -11.37
C ASN A 35 -12.62 -15.54 -12.63
N GLY A 36 -12.34 -16.11 -13.80
CA GLY A 36 -12.69 -15.52 -15.10
C GLY A 36 -11.67 -14.50 -15.62
N LYS A 37 -11.91 -13.97 -16.82
CA LYS A 37 -10.95 -13.11 -17.55
C LYS A 37 -11.32 -11.62 -17.53
N ASP A 38 -12.59 -11.29 -17.30
CA ASP A 38 -13.09 -9.93 -17.41
C ASP A 38 -13.18 -9.26 -16.04
N VAL A 39 -12.73 -8.02 -15.95
CA VAL A 39 -12.84 -7.21 -14.72
C VAL A 39 -14.28 -7.17 -14.19
N SER A 40 -14.42 -7.35 -12.87
CA SER A 40 -15.70 -7.41 -12.17
C SER A 40 -16.46 -6.10 -12.32
N TYR A 41 -17.77 -6.21 -12.57
CA TYR A 41 -18.64 -5.04 -12.56
C TYR A 41 -18.67 -4.37 -11.19
N GLN A 42 -18.63 -5.17 -10.12
CA GLN A 42 -18.60 -4.70 -8.74
C GLN A 42 -17.32 -3.90 -8.45
N SER A 43 -16.15 -4.36 -8.94
CA SER A 43 -14.90 -3.59 -8.80
C SER A 43 -14.99 -2.23 -9.49
N LYS A 44 -15.64 -2.15 -10.66
CA LYS A 44 -15.89 -0.86 -11.35
C LYS A 44 -16.83 0.06 -10.58
N GLN A 45 -17.88 -0.49 -9.95
CA GLN A 45 -18.78 0.31 -9.10
C GLN A 45 -18.05 0.85 -7.87
N ARG A 46 -17.29 0.00 -7.17
CA ARG A 46 -16.47 0.39 -6.01
C ARG A 46 -15.46 1.47 -6.38
N PHE A 47 -14.80 1.32 -7.52
CA PHE A 47 -13.92 2.37 -8.04
C PHE A 47 -14.63 3.70 -8.24
N ALA A 48 -15.83 3.72 -8.83
CA ALA A 48 -16.59 4.95 -8.99
C ALA A 48 -16.98 5.58 -7.63
N GLU A 49 -17.27 4.76 -6.62
CA GLU A 49 -17.52 5.23 -5.24
C GLU A 49 -16.26 5.80 -4.60
N ASN A 50 -15.11 5.15 -4.77
CA ASN A 50 -13.85 5.54 -4.15
C ASN A 50 -13.17 6.73 -4.85
N PHE A 51 -13.28 6.80 -6.18
CA PHE A 51 -12.49 7.69 -7.04
C PHE A 51 -13.33 8.41 -8.09
N GLY A 52 -14.59 8.77 -7.80
CA GLY A 52 -15.59 9.25 -8.78
C GLY A 52 -15.24 10.44 -9.69
N ASN A 53 -14.11 11.12 -9.48
CA ASN A 53 -13.58 12.18 -10.36
C ASN A 53 -12.32 11.75 -11.16
N ALA A 54 -11.98 10.46 -11.16
CA ALA A 54 -10.84 9.94 -11.89
C ALA A 54 -11.04 10.01 -13.40
N THR A 55 -9.96 10.30 -14.13
CA THR A 55 -9.94 10.29 -15.61
C THR A 55 -8.98 9.23 -16.13
N ASP A 56 -9.03 8.97 -17.43
CA ASP A 56 -8.15 8.04 -18.14
C ASP A 56 -8.09 6.63 -17.53
N VAL A 57 -9.22 6.16 -17.02
CA VAL A 57 -9.33 4.88 -16.31
C VAL A 57 -9.15 3.72 -17.29
N LYS A 58 -8.11 2.91 -17.07
CA LYS A 58 -7.81 1.68 -17.80
C LYS A 58 -7.86 0.52 -16.83
N TRP A 59 -8.55 -0.53 -17.25
CA TRP A 59 -8.81 -1.70 -16.41
C TRP A 59 -8.07 -2.92 -16.93
N GLU A 60 -7.54 -3.71 -16.02
CA GLU A 60 -6.93 -5.00 -16.27
C GLU A 60 -7.33 -5.99 -15.17
N ARG A 61 -7.54 -7.26 -15.52
CA ARG A 61 -7.66 -8.35 -14.56
C ARG A 61 -6.37 -9.14 -14.55
N THR A 62 -5.81 -9.33 -13.36
CA THR A 62 -4.66 -10.23 -13.12
C THR A 62 -5.12 -11.48 -12.38
N ALA A 63 -4.18 -12.35 -12.01
CA ALA A 63 -4.49 -13.57 -11.25
C ALA A 63 -5.14 -13.26 -9.89
N TYR A 64 -4.75 -12.17 -9.23
CA TYR A 64 -5.13 -11.87 -7.84
C TYR A 64 -5.86 -10.55 -7.65
N PHE A 65 -5.89 -9.68 -8.66
CA PHE A 65 -6.54 -8.38 -8.54
C PHE A 65 -7.23 -7.95 -9.83
N ASP A 66 -8.36 -7.26 -9.67
CA ASP A 66 -8.82 -6.28 -10.65
C ASP A 66 -8.07 -4.97 -10.42
N GLN A 67 -7.45 -4.43 -11.47
CA GLN A 67 -6.60 -3.25 -11.39
C GLN A 67 -7.18 -2.12 -12.23
N ALA A 68 -7.23 -0.92 -11.66
CA ALA A 68 -7.59 0.30 -12.36
C ALA A 68 -6.41 1.27 -12.35
N ALA A 69 -5.81 1.50 -13.50
CA ALA A 69 -4.84 2.58 -13.70
C ALA A 69 -5.59 3.86 -14.13
N PHE A 70 -5.35 4.99 -13.47
CA PHE A 70 -6.12 6.22 -13.68
C PHE A 70 -5.33 7.47 -13.29
N ILE A 71 -5.87 8.64 -13.65
CA ILE A 71 -5.43 9.94 -13.14
C ILE A 71 -6.40 10.39 -12.06
N ASN A 72 -5.89 10.67 -10.86
CA ASN A 72 -6.72 11.11 -9.74
C ASN A 72 -7.15 12.58 -9.89
N LYS A 73 -7.99 13.08 -8.96
CA LYS A 73 -8.51 14.46 -8.98
C LYS A 73 -7.42 15.55 -8.94
N ASP A 74 -6.23 15.22 -8.44
CA ASP A 74 -5.07 16.12 -8.32
C ASP A 74 -4.13 16.00 -9.52
N GLY A 75 -4.52 15.25 -10.57
CA GLY A 75 -3.73 15.06 -11.78
C GLY A 75 -2.60 14.03 -11.65
N LYS A 76 -2.58 13.23 -10.58
CA LYS A 76 -1.52 12.24 -10.34
C LYS A 76 -1.92 10.85 -10.87
N PRO A 77 -1.02 10.15 -11.57
CA PRO A 77 -1.26 8.76 -11.96
C PRO A 77 -1.27 7.82 -10.75
N MET A 78 -2.23 6.91 -10.72
CA MET A 78 -2.41 5.91 -9.66
C MET A 78 -2.87 4.57 -10.23
N THR A 79 -2.66 3.48 -9.50
CA THR A 79 -3.29 2.19 -9.74
C THR A 79 -4.03 1.74 -8.48
N ALA A 80 -5.30 1.39 -8.59
CA ALA A 80 -6.08 0.79 -7.50
C ALA A 80 -6.20 -0.72 -7.70
N TYR A 81 -6.13 -1.48 -6.61
CA TYR A 81 -6.17 -2.95 -6.61
C TYR A 81 -7.39 -3.44 -5.85
N TYR A 82 -8.18 -4.33 -6.46
CA TYR A 82 -9.38 -4.90 -5.85
C TYR A 82 -9.28 -6.42 -5.76
N ASP A 83 -9.63 -6.97 -4.62
CA ASP A 83 -9.60 -8.42 -4.34
C ASP A 83 -10.74 -9.21 -4.99
N ASP A 84 -10.82 -10.51 -4.70
CA ASP A 84 -11.85 -11.43 -5.20
C ASP A 84 -13.28 -11.06 -4.75
N GLN A 85 -13.40 -10.22 -3.72
CA GLN A 85 -14.65 -9.70 -3.20
C GLN A 85 -14.94 -8.27 -3.69
N SER A 86 -14.13 -7.76 -4.63
CA SER A 86 -14.18 -6.39 -5.15
C SER A 86 -13.96 -5.32 -4.08
N ASN A 87 -13.29 -5.64 -2.97
CA ASN A 87 -12.90 -4.63 -1.98
C ASN A 87 -11.56 -4.02 -2.38
N LEU A 88 -11.40 -2.71 -2.21
CA LEU A 88 -10.14 -2.01 -2.43
C LEU A 88 -9.10 -2.57 -1.45
N VAL A 89 -7.97 -3.04 -1.95
CA VAL A 89 -6.83 -3.54 -1.16
C VAL A 89 -5.86 -2.40 -0.87
N GLY A 90 -5.60 -1.56 -1.86
CA GLY A 90 -4.72 -0.41 -1.71
C GLY A 90 -4.51 0.28 -3.04
N THR A 91 -3.60 1.25 -3.07
CA THR A 91 -3.20 1.93 -4.30
C THR A 91 -1.69 2.02 -4.45
N THR A 92 -1.22 2.07 -5.69
CA THR A 92 0.16 2.46 -6.00
C THR A 92 0.18 3.79 -6.72
N SER A 93 1.25 4.56 -6.50
CA SER A 93 1.49 5.81 -7.22
C SER A 93 2.98 6.05 -7.42
N PRO A 94 3.40 6.75 -8.48
CA PRO A 94 4.80 7.16 -8.61
C PRO A 94 5.21 8.09 -7.47
N ALA A 95 6.37 7.82 -6.91
CA ALA A 95 7.04 8.66 -5.94
C ALA A 95 8.46 9.00 -6.44
N SER A 96 9.13 9.87 -5.70
CA SER A 96 10.52 10.25 -5.94
C SER A 96 11.42 9.72 -4.83
N PHE A 97 12.72 9.58 -5.11
CA PHE A 97 13.70 9.23 -4.09
C PHE A 97 13.70 10.22 -2.92
N THR A 98 13.37 11.49 -3.18
CA THR A 98 13.25 12.54 -2.16
C THR A 98 12.02 12.40 -1.26
N ASP A 99 11.02 11.61 -1.66
CA ASP A 99 9.85 11.31 -0.83
C ASP A 99 10.14 10.24 0.22
N LEU A 100 11.24 9.49 0.06
CA LEU A 100 11.65 8.46 1.03
C LEU A 100 12.05 9.10 2.38
N PRO A 101 11.91 8.40 3.51
CA PRO A 101 12.45 8.86 4.78
C PRO A 101 13.95 9.15 4.70
N ALA A 102 14.41 10.22 5.34
CA ALA A 102 15.81 10.67 5.24
C ALA A 102 16.83 9.60 5.67
N ALA A 103 16.46 8.69 6.59
CA ALA A 103 17.29 7.56 6.98
C ALA A 103 17.45 6.54 5.85
N ALA A 104 16.37 6.27 5.10
CA ALA A 104 16.39 5.37 3.96
C ALA A 104 17.20 5.97 2.80
N GLN A 105 17.03 7.26 2.50
CA GLN A 105 17.85 7.96 1.49
C GLN A 105 19.34 7.75 1.77
N ARG A 106 19.80 8.06 2.99
CA ARG A 106 21.20 7.85 3.41
C ARG A 106 21.64 6.39 3.41
N ASN A 107 20.74 5.45 3.67
CA ASN A 107 21.05 4.03 3.59
C ASN A 107 21.33 3.63 2.14
N ILE A 108 20.40 3.95 1.24
CA ILE A 108 20.49 3.57 -0.17
C ILE A 108 21.67 4.26 -0.85
N GLU A 109 21.89 5.55 -0.59
CA GLU A 109 23.03 6.33 -1.11
C GLU A 109 24.40 5.70 -0.81
N ARG A 110 24.53 5.04 0.34
CA ARG A 110 25.79 4.41 0.77
C ARG A 110 26.04 3.06 0.13
N HIS A 111 24.99 2.35 -0.27
CA HIS A 111 25.09 0.95 -0.72
C HIS A 111 24.84 0.77 -2.22
N PHE A 112 24.27 1.75 -2.91
CA PHE A 112 23.90 1.64 -4.32
C PHE A 112 24.41 2.85 -5.10
N LYS A 113 24.93 2.65 -6.31
CA LYS A 113 25.57 3.73 -7.10
C LYS A 113 24.60 4.46 -8.05
N ASN A 114 23.54 3.79 -8.47
CA ASN A 114 22.57 4.27 -9.47
C ASN A 114 21.22 4.69 -8.85
N TYR A 115 21.18 5.00 -7.56
CA TYR A 115 19.94 5.33 -6.84
C TYR A 115 19.25 6.60 -7.35
N LYS A 116 19.98 7.51 -8.01
CA LYS A 116 19.43 8.80 -8.48
C LYS A 116 18.40 8.64 -9.60
N ASP A 117 18.54 7.59 -10.39
CA ASP A 117 17.64 7.25 -11.49
C ASP A 117 16.67 6.12 -11.11
N ALA A 118 16.58 5.80 -9.81
CA ALA A 118 15.72 4.74 -9.32
C ALA A 118 14.24 5.10 -9.52
N THR A 119 13.47 4.16 -10.06
CA THR A 119 12.01 4.25 -10.04
C THR A 119 11.56 4.04 -8.60
N VAL A 120 10.69 4.92 -8.09
CA VAL A 120 10.08 4.77 -6.78
C VAL A 120 8.57 4.66 -6.93
N VAL A 121 8.00 3.64 -6.32
CA VAL A 121 6.55 3.42 -6.25
C VAL A 121 6.14 3.49 -4.79
N PHE A 122 5.14 4.29 -4.47
CA PHE A 122 4.51 4.29 -3.15
C PHE A 122 3.28 3.40 -3.18
N PHE A 123 3.17 2.47 -2.23
CA PHE A 123 1.97 1.71 -1.94
C PHE A 123 1.30 2.28 -0.68
N ASP A 124 0.04 2.67 -0.84
CA ASP A 124 -0.87 3.16 0.20
C ASP A 124 -1.87 2.04 0.49
N ASP A 125 -1.78 1.46 1.69
CA ASP A 125 -2.61 0.34 2.11
C ASP A 125 -4.04 0.80 2.43
N ASN A 126 -5.05 -0.02 2.12
CA ASN A 126 -6.39 0.23 2.63
C ASN A 126 -6.60 -0.51 3.94
N GLU A 127 -6.52 0.20 5.07
CA GLU A 127 -6.57 -0.44 6.39
C GLU A 127 -7.98 -0.96 6.79
N PHE A 128 -8.96 -0.84 5.90
CA PHE A 128 -10.27 -1.48 6.00
C PHE A 128 -10.33 -2.83 5.28
N ASN A 129 -9.29 -3.20 4.53
CA ASN A 129 -9.11 -4.51 3.91
C ASN A 129 -8.10 -5.35 4.73
N GLN A 130 -8.17 -6.67 4.61
CA GLN A 130 -7.30 -7.65 5.27
C GLN A 130 -6.63 -8.60 4.27
N THR A 131 -6.82 -8.34 2.97
CA THR A 131 -6.23 -9.10 1.88
C THR A 131 -4.80 -8.61 1.68
N ASN A 132 -3.83 -9.51 1.80
CA ASN A 132 -2.43 -9.20 1.53
C ASN A 132 -2.22 -8.68 0.11
N MET A 133 -1.12 -7.96 -0.11
CA MET A 133 -0.77 -7.42 -1.42
C MET A 133 0.30 -8.27 -2.10
N ILE A 134 0.27 -8.37 -3.44
CA ILE A 134 1.36 -8.93 -4.25
C ILE A 134 1.89 -7.86 -5.20
N ILE A 135 3.19 -7.56 -5.09
CA ILE A 135 3.90 -6.66 -6.03
C ILE A 135 5.23 -7.33 -6.35
N TYR A 136 5.69 -7.24 -7.61
CA TYR A 136 6.90 -7.91 -8.10
C TYR A 136 6.91 -9.44 -7.90
N GLY A 137 5.73 -10.04 -7.72
CA GLY A 137 5.58 -11.48 -7.48
C GLY A 137 5.80 -11.91 -6.02
N GLU A 138 6.09 -10.97 -5.12
CA GLU A 138 6.25 -11.23 -3.70
C GLU A 138 5.01 -10.74 -2.94
N GLU A 139 4.48 -11.61 -2.08
CA GLU A 139 3.36 -11.29 -1.18
C GLU A 139 3.92 -10.57 0.04
N PHE A 140 3.28 -9.47 0.43
CA PHE A 140 3.64 -8.76 1.65
C PHE A 140 2.41 -8.31 2.40
N GLU A 141 2.64 -8.13 3.69
CA GLU A 141 1.62 -7.72 4.64
C GLU A 141 1.57 -6.20 4.77
N ASP A 142 0.34 -5.71 4.68
CA ASP A 142 -0.21 -4.42 5.10
C ASP A 142 0.74 -3.51 5.89
N GLU A 143 1.29 -2.54 5.19
CA GLU A 143 1.75 -1.25 5.69
C GLU A 143 2.05 -0.37 4.48
N ASP A 144 1.96 0.94 4.66
CA ASP A 144 2.42 1.89 3.66
C ASP A 144 3.91 1.68 3.42
N ASN A 145 4.29 1.48 2.17
CA ASN A 145 5.66 1.16 1.80
C ASN A 145 6.05 1.86 0.51
N TYR A 146 7.32 2.25 0.42
CA TYR A 146 7.93 2.58 -0.85
C TYR A 146 8.67 1.35 -1.40
N PHE A 147 8.60 1.19 -2.71
CA PHE A 147 9.39 0.23 -3.46
C PHE A 147 10.35 0.98 -4.38
N VAL A 148 11.64 0.69 -4.25
CA VAL A 148 12.72 1.35 -4.98
C VAL A 148 13.35 0.35 -5.92
N GLU A 149 13.17 0.54 -7.22
CA GLU A 149 13.79 -0.26 -8.27
C GLU A 149 15.19 0.30 -8.57
N LEU A 150 16.22 -0.52 -8.38
CA LEU A 150 17.61 -0.14 -8.65
C LEU A 150 18.46 -1.33 -9.07
N ARG A 151 19.77 -1.15 -9.19
CA ARG A 151 20.72 -2.24 -9.47
C ARG A 151 21.65 -2.44 -8.28
N ASP A 152 21.89 -3.69 -7.91
CA ASP A 152 22.87 -4.04 -6.89
C ASP A 152 24.31 -3.74 -7.37
N ASP A 153 25.30 -3.98 -6.51
CA ASP A 153 26.72 -3.79 -6.83
C ASP A 153 27.22 -4.62 -8.03
N ASN A 154 26.53 -5.71 -8.36
CA ASN A 154 26.82 -6.58 -9.50
C ASN A 154 26.04 -6.16 -10.76
N GLY A 155 25.24 -5.10 -10.69
CA GLY A 155 24.40 -4.62 -11.78
C GLY A 155 23.09 -5.38 -11.94
N LYS A 156 22.74 -6.30 -11.04
CA LYS A 156 21.49 -7.07 -11.08
C LYS A 156 20.32 -6.16 -10.68
N PRO A 157 19.22 -6.12 -11.46
CA PRO A 157 18.07 -5.30 -11.10
C PRO A 157 17.31 -5.94 -9.92
N ILE A 158 17.07 -5.13 -8.88
CA ILE A 158 16.42 -5.54 -7.64
C ILE A 158 15.41 -4.48 -7.20
N VAL A 159 14.54 -4.87 -6.29
CA VAL A 159 13.59 -4.00 -5.59
C VAL A 159 13.96 -3.97 -4.11
N LEU A 160 14.06 -2.77 -3.55
CA LEU A 160 14.10 -2.56 -2.11
C LEU A 160 12.72 -2.14 -1.62
N ARG A 161 12.32 -2.65 -0.46
CA ARG A 161 11.18 -2.15 0.30
C ARG A 161 11.67 -1.16 1.35
N VAL A 162 10.97 -0.04 1.48
CA VAL A 162 11.26 1.01 2.45
C VAL A 162 10.00 1.33 3.24
N THR A 163 10.03 1.12 4.55
CA THR A 163 8.90 1.48 5.44
C THR A 163 8.86 2.98 5.68
N LEU A 164 7.74 3.49 6.22
CA LEU A 164 7.60 4.90 6.58
C LEU A 164 8.58 5.36 7.68
N GLU A 165 9.07 4.43 8.52
CA GLU A 165 10.12 4.68 9.52
C GLU A 165 11.52 4.75 8.90
N GLY A 166 11.66 4.39 7.62
CA GLY A 166 12.91 4.43 6.87
C GLY A 166 13.76 3.17 7.00
N GLU A 167 13.18 2.05 7.42
CA GLU A 167 13.84 0.74 7.34
C GLU A 167 13.93 0.32 5.88
N VAL A 168 15.13 -0.10 5.45
CA VAL A 168 15.40 -0.51 4.07
C VAL A 168 15.72 -1.99 4.05
N THR A 169 14.93 -2.78 3.32
CA THR A 169 15.12 -4.22 3.18
C THR A 169 15.11 -4.61 1.71
N TYR A 170 15.93 -5.61 1.33
CA TYR A 170 15.75 -6.28 0.05
C TYR A 170 14.33 -6.87 -0.03
N PHE A 171 13.69 -6.72 -1.19
CA PHE A 171 12.33 -7.21 -1.41
C PHE A 171 12.27 -8.30 -2.47
N ALA A 172 12.70 -8.01 -3.70
CA ALA A 172 12.57 -8.93 -4.82
C ALA A 172 13.65 -8.72 -5.88
N ASP A 173 13.84 -9.72 -6.72
CA ASP A 173 14.55 -9.58 -7.99
C ASP A 173 13.59 -9.12 -9.09
N ILE A 174 14.05 -8.26 -9.99
CA ILE A 174 13.31 -7.96 -11.22
C ILE A 174 13.69 -8.99 -12.27
N LYS A 175 12.72 -9.80 -12.72
CA LYS A 175 12.90 -10.83 -13.75
C LYS A 175 12.96 -10.26 -15.16
#